data_AF-A0A4Z0CDZ2-F1
#
_entry.id   AF-A0A4Z0CDZ2-F1
#
_cell.length_a   1.000
_cell.length_b   1.000
_cell.length_c   1.000
_cell.angle_alpha   90.00
_cell.angle_beta   90.00
_cell.angle_gamma   90.00
#
_symmetry.space_group_name_H-M   'P 1'
#
loop_
_entity.id
_entity.type
_entity.pdbx_description
1 polymer ?
#
loop_
_entity_poly.entity_id
_entity_poly.type
_entity_poly.pdbx_seq_one_letter_code
_entity_poly.pdbx_strand_id
1 'polypeptide(L)' 'METNLHSPERRLIELRIEHADLDALIDTATAEKPMDELTVRRLKKRRLALRDQIAQLELALDPKEPA' A
#
# COMPACT_ATOMS: atom_id res chain seq x y z
N MET A 1 -30.51 -7.11 7.08
CA MET A 1 -29.39 -7.60 6.27
C MET A 1 -28.19 -6.75 6.67
N GLU A 2 -27.31 -7.32 7.50
CA GLU A 2 -26.13 -6.62 7.98
C GLU A 2 -25.29 -6.16 6.79
N THR A 3 -25.25 -4.85 6.61
CA THR A 3 -24.42 -4.19 5.62
C THR A 3 -22.97 -4.50 5.97
N ASN A 4 -22.39 -5.45 5.27
CA ASN A 4 -20.99 -5.84 5.40
C ASN A 4 -20.12 -4.70 4.84
N LEU A 5 -20.08 -3.57 5.56
CA LEU A 5 -19.41 -2.33 5.18
C LEU A 5 -17.90 -2.47 5.11
N HIS A 6 -17.37 -3.61 5.60
CA HIS A 6 -15.96 -3.96 5.67
C HIS A 6 -15.68 -5.20 4.83
N SER A 7 -16.09 -5.18 3.56
CA SER A 7 -15.71 -6.25 2.64
C SER A 7 -14.18 -6.20 2.43
N PRO A 8 -13.49 -7.35 2.46
CA PRO A 8 -12.04 -7.41 2.28
C PRO A 8 -11.58 -6.81 0.94
N GLU A 9 -12.44 -6.81 -0.08
CA GLU A 9 -12.20 -6.14 -1.36
C GLU A 9 -12.16 -4.61 -1.21
N ARG A 10 -13.02 -4.04 -0.36
CA ARG A 10 -12.98 -2.60 -0.06
C ARG A 10 -11.67 -2.24 0.62
N ARG A 11 -11.22 -3.07 1.57
CA ARG A 11 -9.93 -2.87 2.23
C ARG A 11 -8.76 -2.95 1.25
N LEU A 12 -8.83 -3.85 0.27
CA LEU A 12 -7.84 -3.95 -0.80
C LEU A 12 -7.78 -2.68 -1.65
N ILE A 13 -8.94 -2.10 -1.99
CA ILE A 13 -9.01 -0.83 -2.73
C ILE A 13 -8.38 0.30 -1.90
N GLU A 14 -8.72 0.42 -0.62
CA GLU A 14 -8.13 1.42 0.28
C GLU A 14 -6.61 1.31 0.34
N LEU A 15 -6.07 0.10 0.53
CA LEU A 15 -4.63 -0.13 0.58
C LEU A 15 -3.94 0.22 -0.74
N ARG A 16 -4.57 -0.07 -1.89
CA ARG A 16 -4.05 0.29 -3.21
C ARG A 16 -4.02 1.80 -3.43
N ILE A 17 -5.06 2.51 -2.99
CA ILE A 17 -5.10 3.98 -3.03
C ILE A 17 -3.98 4.56 -2.15
N GLU A 18 -3.87 4.10 -0.90
CA GLU A 18 -2.83 4.56 0.03
C GLU A 18 -1.42 4.29 -0.51
N HIS A 19 -1.21 3.14 -1.15
CA HIS A 19 0.06 2.82 -1.81
C HIS A 19 0.37 3.79 -2.97
N ALA A 20 -0.62 4.09 -3.82
CA ALA A 20 -0.45 5.02 -4.94
C ALA A 20 -0.15 6.45 -4.48
N ASP A 21 -0.86 6.92 -3.44
CA ASP A 21 -0.61 8.22 -2.82
C ASP A 21 0.81 8.29 -2.24
N LEU A 22 1.25 7.22 -1.59
CA LEU A 22 2.58 7.14 -1.02
C LEU A 22 3.67 7.11 -2.10
N ASP A 23 3.42 6.48 -3.25
CA ASP A 23 4.29 6.54 -4.42
C ASP A 23 4.44 7.98 -4.93
N ALA A 24 3.33 8.68 -5.13
CA ALA A 24 3.35 10.08 -5.58
C ALA A 24 4.09 11.01 -4.59
N LEU A 25 3.92 10.76 -3.28
CA LEU A 25 4.65 11.48 -2.23
C LEU A 25 6.16 11.20 -2.29
N ILE A 26 6.56 9.95 -2.52
CA ILE A 26 7.98 9.58 -2.68
C ILE A 26 8.55 10.28 -3.92
N ASP A 27 7.85 10.26 -5.04
CA ASP A 27 8.30 10.88 -6.29
C ASP A 27 8.54 12.38 -6.09
N THR A 28 7.57 13.07 -5.47
CA THR A 28 7.68 14.50 -5.14
C THR A 28 8.84 14.77 -4.17
N ALA A 29 8.94 13.99 -3.09
CA ALA A 29 10.02 14.12 -2.11
C ALA A 29 11.40 13.81 -2.68
N THR A 30 11.47 13.03 -3.76
CA THR A 30 12.71 12.75 -4.49
C THR A 30 13.09 13.81 -5.52
N ALA A 31 12.13 14.64 -5.95
CA ALA A 31 12.36 15.73 -6.86
C ALA A 31 12.87 17.01 -6.16
N GLU A 32 12.49 17.24 -4.89
CA GLU A 32 12.88 18.43 -4.13
C GLU A 32 14.24 18.26 -3.41
N LYS A 33 15.20 19.17 -3.65
CA LYS A 33 16.56 19.15 -3.06
C LYS A 33 16.73 20.38 -2.14
N PRO A 34 17.34 20.28 -0.94
CA PRO A 34 18.06 19.14 -0.35
C PRO A 34 17.12 18.14 0.32
N MET A 35 17.14 16.91 -0.17
CA MET A 35 16.27 15.83 0.33
C MET A 35 16.67 15.40 1.74
N ASP A 36 15.69 15.26 2.63
CA ASP A 36 15.87 14.49 3.85
C ASP A 36 15.83 12.98 3.53
N GLU A 37 17.02 12.40 3.35
CA GLU A 37 17.18 10.97 3.06
C GLU A 37 16.48 10.08 4.10
N LEU A 38 16.39 10.50 5.37
CA LEU A 38 15.72 9.72 6.40
C LEU A 38 14.22 9.66 6.14
N THR A 39 13.62 10.78 5.73
CA THR A 39 12.21 10.87 5.37
C THR A 39 11.92 9.97 4.16
N VAL A 40 12.73 10.04 3.11
CA VAL A 40 12.55 9.19 1.92
C VAL A 40 12.69 7.71 2.24
N ARG A 41 13.66 7.33 3.08
CA ARG A 41 13.83 5.93 3.55
C ARG A 41 12.61 5.45 4.33
N ARG A 42 12.01 6.31 5.19
CA ARG A 42 10.79 5.98 5.94
C ARG A 42 9.58 5.79 5.03
N LEU A 43 9.40 6.64 4.02
CA LEU A 43 8.32 6.52 3.05
C LEU A 43 8.45 5.23 2.23
N LYS A 44 9.65 4.91 1.73
CA LYS A 44 9.90 3.64 1.02
C LYS A 44 9.62 2.41 1.88
N LYS A 45 9.96 2.46 3.17
CA LYS A 45 9.63 1.37 4.12
C LYS A 45 8.12 1.21 4.31
N ARG A 46 7.38 2.32 4.45
CA ARG A 46 5.91 2.30 4.52
C ARG A 46 5.30 1.73 3.25
N ARG A 47 5.81 2.11 2.08
CA ARG A 47 5.35 1.59 0.79
C ARG A 47 5.51 0.08 0.69
N LEU A 48 6.67 -0.43 1.09
CA LEU A 48 6.92 -1.87 1.13
C LEU A 48 5.90 -2.58 2.04
N ALA A 49 5.65 -2.05 3.23
CA ALA A 49 4.67 -2.63 4.16
C ALA A 49 3.23 -2.59 3.62
N LEU A 50 2.84 -1.55 2.87
CA LEU A 50 1.54 -1.49 2.18
C LEU A 50 1.46 -2.53 1.07
N ARG A 51 2.50 -2.66 0.25
CA ARG A 51 2.57 -3.69 -0.80
C ARG A 51 2.45 -5.10 -0.21
N ASP A 52 3.12 -5.37 0.90
CA ASP A 52 3.05 -6.67 1.56
C ASP A 52 1.64 -6.93 2.13
N GLN A 53 0.99 -5.93 2.72
CA GLN A 53 -0.41 -6.04 3.17
C GLN A 53 -1.39 -6.28 2.00
N ILE A 54 -1.19 -5.59 0.87
CA ILE A 54 -1.96 -5.81 -0.35
C ILE A 54 -1.81 -7.27 -0.79
N ALA A 55 -0.58 -7.78 -0.91
CA ALA A 55 -0.31 -9.15 -1.35
C ALA A 55 -0.92 -10.19 -0.39
N GLN A 56 -0.83 -9.97 0.92
CA GLN A 56 -1.46 -10.86 1.92
C GLN A 56 -2.98 -10.86 1.81
N LEU A 57 -3.60 -9.70 1.60
CA LEU A 57 -5.04 -9.58 1.45
C LEU A 57 -5.54 -10.14 0.11
N GLU A 58 -4.77 -9.94 -0.97
CA GLU A 58 -5.02 -10.55 -2.28
C GLU A 58 -4.96 -12.08 -2.18
N LEU A 59 -3.98 -12.64 -1.48
CA LEU A 59 -3.89 -14.08 -1.24
C LEU A 59 -5.04 -14.62 -0.39
N ALA A 60 -5.52 -13.84 0.58
CA ALA A 60 -6.66 -14.23 1.40
C ALA A 60 -8.00 -14.18 0.62
N LEU A 61 -8.11 -13.24 -0.33
CA LEU A 61 -9.27 -13.07 -1.21
C LEU A 61 -9.30 -14.08 -2.35
N ASP A 62 -8.13 -14.36 -2.93
CA ASP A 62 -7.92 -15.29 -4.04
C ASP A 62 -6.70 -16.15 -3.71
N PRO A 63 -6.89 -17.24 -2.93
CA PRO A 63 -5.82 -18.15 -2.59
C PRO A 63 -5.36 -18.85 -3.86
N LYS A 64 -4.32 -18.30 -4.49
CA LYS A 64 -3.58 -19.00 -5.54
C LYS A 64 -2.99 -20.24 -4.89
N GLU A 65 -3.57 -21.41 -5.19
CA GLU A 65 -3.01 -22.70 -4.77
C GLU A 65 -1.50 -22.71 -5.10
N PRO A 66 -0.62 -22.95 -4.11
CA PRO A 66 0.78 -23.18 -4.41
C PRO A 66 0.86 -24.49 -5.21
N ALA A 67 1.31 -24.38 -6.46
CA ALA A 67 1.60 -25.50 -7.34
C ALA A 67 2.65 -26.45 -6.77
#